data_AF-A0A495U5F4-F1
#
_entry.id   AF-A0A495U5F4-F1
#
_cell.length_a   1.000
_cell.length_b   1.000
_cell.length_c   1.000
_cell.angle_alpha   90.00
_cell.angle_beta   90.00
_cell.angle_gamma   90.00
#
_symmetry.space_group_name_H-M   'P 1'
#
loop_
_entity.id
_entity.type
_entity.pdbx_description
1 polymer ?
#
loop_
_entity_poly.entity_id
_entity_poly.type
_entity_poly.pdbx_seq_one_letter_code
_entity_poly.pdbx_strand_id
1 'polypeptide(L)'
;MDLTAYEPFEFADAEYAQQFHPCFDAYIELRVKGMPRDLAVIEAFELIRLKVSLHNAEELGRAADCNPYVKARFEKVLAAKAVTSDLWTQNRAVHNLLKLIEDPRVRDTTRLNAINALNVMCGYLELDDSVKRKIGHTLEDFYKMTADQSSSPKTH
;
A
#
# COMPACT_ATOMS: atom_id res chain seq x y z
N MET A 1 2.63 4.61 -36.50
CA MET A 1 3.04 5.88 -35.86
C MET A 1 4.14 5.48 -34.90
N ASP A 2 5.38 5.89 -35.18
CA ASP A 2 6.51 5.49 -34.36
C ASP A 2 6.47 6.29 -33.06
N LEU A 3 6.46 5.59 -31.91
CA LEU A 3 6.44 6.26 -30.61
C LEU A 3 7.88 6.61 -30.26
N THR A 4 8.11 7.80 -29.72
CA THR A 4 9.40 8.17 -29.15
C THR A 4 9.75 7.18 -28.04
N ALA A 5 11.00 6.71 -27.99
CA ALA A 5 11.51 5.84 -26.94
C ALA A 5 12.62 6.57 -26.18
N TYR A 6 12.63 6.43 -24.86
CA TYR A 6 13.77 6.84 -24.04
C TYR A 6 14.77 5.70 -23.92
N GLU A 7 16.04 6.06 -23.78
CA GLU A 7 17.12 5.10 -23.69
C GLU A 7 17.57 4.90 -22.24
N PRO A 8 17.71 3.66 -21.75
CA PRO A 8 18.12 3.40 -20.36
C PRO A 8 19.46 4.01 -19.98
N PHE A 9 20.40 4.18 -20.91
CA PHE A 9 21.69 4.78 -20.57
C PHE A 9 21.57 6.24 -20.12
N GLU A 10 20.62 7.01 -20.68
CA GLU A 10 20.34 8.39 -20.28
C GLU A 10 19.82 8.43 -18.84
N PHE A 11 18.98 7.46 -18.48
CA PHE A 11 18.42 7.34 -17.14
C PHE A 11 19.45 6.95 -16.07
N ALA A 12 20.58 6.36 -16.47
CA ALA A 12 21.71 6.05 -15.59
C ALA A 12 22.71 7.22 -15.44
N ASP A 13 22.60 8.26 -16.28
CA ASP A 13 23.52 9.39 -16.29
C ASP A 13 23.14 10.48 -15.28
N ALA A 14 24.11 10.90 -14.48
CA ALA A 14 23.92 11.90 -13.45
C ALA A 14 23.69 13.30 -14.03
N GLU A 15 24.29 13.63 -15.19
CA GLU A 15 24.10 14.93 -15.83
C GLU A 15 22.68 15.05 -16.40
N TYR A 16 22.22 14.01 -17.09
CA TYR A 16 20.82 13.91 -17.53
C TYR A 16 19.84 14.07 -16.36
N ALA A 17 20.09 13.41 -15.23
CA ALA A 17 19.24 13.56 -14.04
C ALA A 17 19.26 14.97 -13.44
N GLN A 18 20.35 15.73 -13.56
CA GLN A 18 20.38 17.13 -13.13
C GLN A 18 19.58 18.04 -14.08
N GLN A 19 19.56 17.75 -15.37
CA GLN A 19 18.76 18.51 -16.34
C GLN A 19 17.27 18.26 -16.15
N PHE A 20 16.89 16.99 -15.92
CA PHE A 20 15.51 16.55 -15.72
C PHE A 20 15.16 16.31 -14.25
N HIS A 21 15.80 17.07 -13.36
CA HIS A 21 15.74 16.88 -11.92
C HIS A 21 14.30 16.79 -11.34
N PRO A 22 13.28 17.53 -11.85
CA PRO A 22 11.92 17.41 -11.33
C PRO A 22 11.31 16.02 -11.56
N CYS A 23 11.62 15.38 -12.69
CA CYS A 23 11.12 14.04 -13.03
C CYS A 23 11.80 12.99 -12.13
N PHE A 24 13.11 13.11 -11.93
CA PHE A 24 13.86 12.21 -11.03
C PHE A 24 13.47 12.40 -9.57
N ASP A 25 13.20 13.62 -9.11
CA ASP A 25 12.72 13.89 -7.75
C ASP A 25 11.30 13.29 -7.57
N ALA A 26 10.41 13.43 -8.55
CA ALA A 26 9.09 12.78 -8.53
C ALA A 26 9.20 11.25 -8.52
N TYR A 27 10.11 10.69 -9.31
CA TYR A 27 10.42 9.26 -9.32
C TYR A 27 10.86 8.77 -7.93
N ILE A 28 11.80 9.47 -7.30
CA ILE A 28 12.26 9.16 -5.93
C ILE A 28 11.08 9.16 -4.95
N GLU A 29 10.22 10.18 -5.00
CA GLU A 29 9.05 10.29 -4.12
C GLU A 29 8.07 9.12 -4.29
N LEU A 30 7.78 8.71 -5.53
CA LEU A 30 6.94 7.55 -5.81
C LEU A 30 7.57 6.26 -5.31
N ARG A 31 8.88 6.11 -5.50
CA ARG A 31 9.65 4.96 -5.04
C ARG A 31 9.73 4.86 -3.51
N VAL A 32 9.93 5.97 -2.82
CA VAL A 32 9.89 6.06 -1.36
C VAL A 32 8.52 5.66 -0.82
N LYS A 33 7.45 6.01 -1.56
CA LYS A 33 6.08 5.55 -1.25
C LYS A 33 5.85 4.07 -1.59
N GLY A 34 6.84 3.33 -2.10
CA GLY A 34 6.74 1.91 -2.41
C GLY A 34 6.09 1.59 -3.76
N MET A 35 6.00 2.55 -4.68
CA MET A 35 5.53 2.27 -6.04
C MET A 35 6.53 1.37 -6.80
N PRO A 36 6.05 0.39 -7.60
CA PRO A 36 6.91 -0.39 -8.49
C PRO A 36 7.70 0.50 -9.46
N ARG A 37 8.89 0.04 -9.87
CA ARG A 37 9.86 0.87 -10.60
C ARG A 37 9.35 1.35 -11.95
N ASP A 38 8.81 0.42 -12.71
CA ASP A 38 8.19 0.62 -14.01
C ASP A 38 7.05 1.63 -13.90
N LEU A 39 6.13 1.44 -12.96
CA LEU A 39 5.02 2.37 -12.73
C LEU A 39 5.50 3.75 -12.28
N ALA A 40 6.52 3.81 -11.41
CA ALA A 40 7.08 5.07 -10.94
C ALA A 40 7.75 5.85 -12.08
N VAL A 41 8.46 5.19 -13.00
CA VAL A 41 9.01 5.86 -14.19
C VAL A 41 7.89 6.34 -15.11
N ILE A 42 6.91 5.48 -15.39
CA ILE A 42 5.77 5.83 -16.26
C ILE A 42 5.07 7.09 -15.77
N GLU A 43 4.83 7.17 -14.46
CA GLU A 43 4.13 8.29 -13.83
C GLU A 43 5.03 9.53 -13.73
N ALA A 44 6.25 9.40 -13.21
CA ALA A 44 7.13 10.56 -12.96
C ALA A 44 7.60 11.25 -14.24
N PHE A 45 7.76 10.51 -15.33
CA PHE A 45 8.14 11.03 -16.65
C PHE A 45 6.92 11.18 -17.58
N GLU A 46 5.72 10.92 -17.07
CA GLU A 46 4.44 11.08 -17.78
C GLU A 46 4.41 10.38 -19.16
N LEU A 47 5.02 9.18 -19.24
CA LEU A 47 5.28 8.49 -20.51
C LEU A 47 3.99 8.27 -21.33
N ILE A 48 2.87 7.99 -20.68
CA ILE A 48 1.56 7.83 -21.33
C ILE A 48 1.08 9.17 -21.92
N ARG A 49 1.12 10.25 -21.13
CA ARG A 49 0.67 11.59 -21.57
C ARG A 49 1.49 12.09 -22.75
N LEU A 50 2.79 11.82 -22.73
CA LEU A 50 3.75 12.21 -23.76
C LEU A 50 3.82 11.24 -24.95
N LYS A 51 3.02 10.17 -24.95
CA LYS A 51 3.01 9.15 -26.01
C LYS A 51 4.40 8.54 -26.24
N VAL A 52 5.14 8.32 -25.16
CA VAL A 52 6.40 7.59 -25.16
C VAL A 52 6.11 6.10 -25.09
N SER A 53 6.91 5.31 -25.79
CA SER A 53 6.81 3.85 -25.76
C SER A 53 7.05 3.30 -24.35
N LEU A 54 6.19 2.38 -23.89
CA LEU A 54 6.30 1.77 -22.56
C LEU A 54 7.07 0.43 -22.58
N HIS A 55 7.53 -0.01 -23.75
CA HIS A 55 8.10 -1.35 -23.95
C HIS A 55 9.32 -1.64 -23.07
N ASN A 56 10.09 -0.60 -22.70
CA ASN A 56 11.30 -0.70 -21.90
C ASN A 56 11.19 0.02 -20.54
N ALA A 57 9.97 0.24 -20.03
CA ALA A 57 9.76 0.98 -18.78
C ALA A 57 10.45 0.32 -17.56
N GLU A 58 10.59 -1.00 -17.59
CA GLU A 58 11.28 -1.77 -16.55
C GLU A 58 12.79 -1.47 -16.54
N GLU A 59 13.41 -1.45 -17.72
CA GLU A 59 14.82 -1.11 -17.93
C GLU A 59 15.11 0.35 -17.57
N LEU A 60 14.22 1.28 -17.95
CA LEU A 60 14.31 2.69 -17.54
C LEU A 60 14.28 2.81 -16.02
N GLY A 61 13.38 2.08 -15.35
CA GLY A 61 13.29 2.06 -13.88
C GLY A 61 14.53 1.47 -13.21
N ARG A 62 15.13 0.41 -13.77
CA ARG A 62 16.40 -0.13 -13.27
C ARG A 62 17.56 0.84 -13.47
N ALA A 63 17.62 1.51 -14.63
CA ALA A 63 18.63 2.50 -14.91
C ALA A 63 18.55 3.71 -13.96
N ALA A 64 17.33 4.21 -13.69
CA ALA A 64 17.10 5.28 -12.72
C ALA A 64 17.58 4.89 -11.31
N ASP A 65 17.37 3.65 -10.88
CA ASP A 65 17.90 3.15 -9.59
C ASP A 65 19.43 3.10 -9.55
N CYS A 66 20.07 2.89 -10.70
CA CYS A 66 21.51 2.89 -10.82
C CYS A 66 22.11 4.31 -10.84
N ASN A 67 21.30 5.33 -11.13
CA ASN A 67 21.73 6.71 -11.29
C ASN A 67 22.35 7.29 -10.01
N PRO A 68 23.56 7.88 -10.05
CA PRO A 68 24.18 8.51 -8.89
C PRO A 68 23.34 9.59 -8.22
N TYR A 69 22.61 10.39 -9.00
CA TYR A 69 21.71 11.43 -8.49
C TYR A 69 20.61 10.83 -7.62
N VAL A 70 19.97 9.75 -8.10
CA VAL A 70 18.89 9.05 -7.40
C VAL A 70 19.40 8.40 -6.14
N LYS A 71 20.50 7.63 -6.23
CA LYS A 71 21.11 6.96 -5.07
C LYS A 71 21.46 7.92 -3.95
N ALA A 72 22.07 9.07 -4.28
CA ALA A 72 22.51 10.04 -3.28
C ALA A 72 21.34 10.72 -2.52
N ARG A 73 20.14 10.71 -3.11
CA ARG A 73 18.96 11.40 -2.57
C ARG A 73 17.94 10.44 -1.97
N PHE A 74 17.79 9.24 -2.52
CA PHE A 74 16.75 8.30 -2.14
C PHE A 74 16.71 8.03 -0.63
N GLU A 75 17.84 7.65 -0.03
CA GLU A 75 17.94 7.37 1.41
C GLU A 75 17.62 8.61 2.27
N LYS A 76 18.00 9.81 1.81
CA LYS A 76 17.71 11.06 2.52
C LYS A 76 16.21 11.36 2.51
N VAL A 77 15.57 11.18 1.35
CA VAL A 77 14.13 11.39 1.20
C VAL A 77 13.38 10.34 2.02
N LEU A 78 13.79 9.07 1.97
CA LEU A 78 13.18 7.99 2.74
C LEU A 78 13.27 8.26 4.25
N ALA A 79 14.46 8.63 4.74
CA ALA A 79 14.68 8.93 6.16
C ALA A 79 13.89 10.17 6.64
N ALA A 80 13.56 11.09 5.74
CA ALA A 80 12.77 12.28 6.07
C ALA A 80 11.26 12.01 6.19
N LYS A 81 10.76 10.85 5.73
CA LYS A 81 9.33 10.52 5.81
C LYS A 81 9.01 9.86 7.14
N ALA A 82 7.97 10.34 7.81
CA ALA A 82 7.40 9.67 8.96
C ALA A 82 6.56 8.47 8.50
N VAL A 83 6.83 7.28 9.07
CA VAL A 83 6.19 6.04 8.65
C VAL A 83 4.66 6.12 8.78
N THR A 84 4.15 6.65 9.89
CA THR A 84 2.71 6.63 10.21
C THR A 84 1.90 7.74 9.55
N SER A 85 2.53 8.85 9.13
CA SER A 85 1.84 9.98 8.48
C SER A 85 2.09 10.07 6.98
N ASP A 86 3.25 9.64 6.50
CA ASP A 86 3.67 9.90 5.11
C ASP A 86 3.75 8.61 4.29
N LEU A 87 4.23 7.51 4.89
CA LEU A 87 4.43 6.25 4.17
C LEU A 87 3.23 5.31 4.30
N TRP A 88 2.70 5.13 5.51
CA TRP A 88 1.72 4.10 5.84
C TRP A 88 0.68 4.61 6.85
N THR A 89 -0.20 5.48 6.36
CA THR A 89 -1.33 5.99 7.15
C THR A 89 -2.44 4.96 7.30
N GLN A 90 -3.29 5.13 8.32
CA GLN A 90 -4.50 4.31 8.49
C GLN A 90 -5.39 4.35 7.23
N ASN A 91 -5.58 5.53 6.63
CA ASN A 91 -6.35 5.68 5.39
C ASN A 91 -5.72 4.90 4.23
N ARG A 92 -4.39 4.90 4.12
CA ARG A 92 -3.68 4.15 3.09
C ARG A 92 -3.80 2.65 3.29
N ALA A 93 -3.71 2.18 4.53
CA ALA A 93 -3.91 0.78 4.88
C ALA A 93 -5.35 0.34 4.53
N VAL A 94 -6.37 1.11 4.92
CA VAL A 94 -7.78 0.86 4.55
C VAL A 94 -7.95 0.80 3.04
N HIS A 95 -7.43 1.79 2.30
CA HIS A 95 -7.54 1.82 0.84
C HIS A 95 -6.92 0.60 0.16
N ASN A 96 -5.76 0.15 0.62
CA ASN A 96 -5.10 -1.04 0.07
C ASN A 96 -5.88 -2.32 0.39
N LEU A 97 -6.48 -2.43 1.59
CA LEU A 97 -7.35 -3.56 1.92
C LEU A 97 -8.59 -3.57 1.02
N LEU A 98 -9.23 -2.43 0.80
CA LEU A 98 -10.37 -2.30 -0.12
C LEU A 98 -9.99 -2.74 -1.54
N LYS A 99 -8.82 -2.33 -2.05
CA LYS A 99 -8.34 -2.81 -3.36
C LYS A 99 -8.22 -4.33 -3.45
N LEU A 100 -7.72 -4.99 -2.39
CA LEU A 100 -7.64 -6.45 -2.35
C LEU A 100 -9.02 -7.10 -2.27
N ILE A 101 -9.98 -6.45 -1.60
CA ILE A 101 -11.34 -6.93 -1.46
C ILE A 101 -12.07 -6.90 -2.80
N GLU A 102 -11.94 -5.80 -3.52
CA GLU A 102 -12.62 -5.55 -4.80
C GLU A 102 -11.95 -6.24 -6.00
N ASP A 103 -10.70 -6.70 -5.90
CA ASP A 103 -10.04 -7.37 -7.03
C ASP A 103 -10.56 -8.81 -7.22
N PRO A 104 -11.25 -9.12 -8.34
CA PRO A 104 -11.80 -10.45 -8.60
C PRO A 104 -10.73 -11.53 -8.78
N ARG A 105 -9.47 -11.16 -9.03
CA ARG A 105 -8.35 -12.08 -9.28
C ARG A 105 -7.66 -12.53 -7.99
N VAL A 106 -7.92 -11.83 -6.87
CA VAL A 106 -7.38 -12.19 -5.56
C VAL A 106 -8.10 -13.44 -5.05
N ARG A 107 -7.34 -14.41 -4.52
CA ARG A 107 -7.89 -15.65 -3.94
C ARG A 107 -8.84 -15.33 -2.79
N ASP A 108 -9.96 -16.06 -2.70
CA ASP A 108 -10.99 -15.86 -1.66
C ASP A 108 -10.44 -15.87 -0.23
N THR A 109 -9.46 -16.72 0.06
CA THR A 109 -8.81 -16.75 1.39
C THR A 109 -8.08 -15.45 1.72
N THR A 110 -7.41 -14.86 0.73
CA THR A 110 -6.72 -13.57 0.87
C THR A 110 -7.74 -12.44 1.01
N ARG A 111 -8.84 -12.51 0.25
CA ARG A 111 -9.96 -11.58 0.36
C ARG A 111 -10.59 -11.59 1.75
N LEU A 112 -10.91 -12.77 2.28
CA LEU A 112 -11.47 -12.93 3.64
C LEU A 112 -10.52 -12.38 4.72
N ASN A 113 -9.21 -12.63 4.58
CA ASN A 113 -8.22 -12.07 5.51
C ASN A 113 -8.18 -10.53 5.44
N ALA A 114 -8.28 -9.94 4.25
CA ALA A 114 -8.33 -8.49 4.09
C ALA A 114 -9.60 -7.89 4.72
N ILE A 115 -10.76 -8.54 4.56
CA ILE A 115 -12.02 -8.14 5.21
C ILE A 115 -11.89 -8.18 6.73
N ASN A 116 -11.33 -9.26 7.28
CA ASN A 116 -11.14 -9.39 8.73
C ASN A 116 -10.20 -8.30 9.27
N ALA A 117 -9.08 -8.04 8.60
CA ALA A 117 -8.16 -6.97 8.98
C ALA A 117 -8.84 -5.59 8.93
N LEU A 118 -9.67 -5.33 7.92
CA LEU A 118 -10.42 -4.09 7.80
C LEU A 118 -11.46 -3.93 8.91
N ASN A 119 -12.19 -5.01 9.23
CA ASN A 119 -13.17 -5.01 10.33
C ASN A 119 -12.52 -4.74 11.69
N VAL A 120 -11.32 -5.28 11.93
CA VAL A 120 -10.54 -4.95 13.14
C VAL A 120 -10.16 -3.47 13.16
N MET A 121 -9.66 -2.93 12.04
CA MET A 121 -9.30 -1.51 11.96
C MET A 121 -10.49 -0.56 12.14
N CYS A 122 -11.69 -0.98 11.77
CA CYS A 122 -12.92 -0.23 11.99
C CYS A 122 -13.53 -0.46 13.38
N GLY A 123 -12.93 -1.31 14.22
CA GLY A 123 -13.44 -1.63 15.56
C GLY A 123 -14.67 -2.53 15.57
N TYR A 124 -15.01 -3.18 14.45
CA TYR A 124 -16.09 -4.16 14.39
C TYR A 124 -15.70 -5.52 14.98
N LEU A 125 -14.40 -5.79 15.07
CA LEU A 125 -13.82 -7.01 15.64
C LEU A 125 -12.69 -6.64 16.60
N GLU A 126 -12.74 -7.15 17.84
CA GLU A 126 -11.61 -7.07 18.76
C GLU A 126 -10.66 -8.25 18.50
N LEU A 127 -9.36 -7.95 18.34
CA LEU A 127 -8.33 -8.99 18.33
C LEU A 127 -8.05 -9.37 19.78
N ASP A 128 -8.49 -10.55 20.18
CA ASP A 128 -8.07 -11.14 21.45
C ASP A 128 -6.59 -11.56 21.30
N ASP A 129 -5.69 -10.94 22.08
CA ASP A 129 -4.22 -11.07 22.01
C ASP A 129 -3.70 -12.45 22.45
N SER A 130 -4.56 -13.46 22.48
CA SER A 130 -4.22 -14.82 22.83
C SER A 130 -4.23 -15.71 21.58
N VAL A 131 -3.16 -16.49 21.44
CA VAL A 131 -2.91 -17.52 20.42
C VAL A 131 -3.94 -18.68 20.46
N LYS A 132 -5.17 -18.48 20.94
CA LYS A 132 -6.26 -19.45 20.83
C LYS A 132 -7.54 -18.74 20.48
N ARG A 133 -7.99 -18.96 19.23
CA ARG A 133 -9.40 -18.85 18.84
C ARG A 133 -10.27 -19.54 19.90
N LYS A 134 -10.82 -18.76 20.83
CA LYS A 134 -12.01 -19.14 21.59
C LYS A 134 -13.12 -18.25 21.07
N ILE A 135 -14.04 -18.88 20.34
CA ILE A 135 -15.33 -18.31 20.02
C ILE A 135 -16.02 -18.08 21.37
N GLY A 136 -16.01 -16.84 21.82
CA GLY A 136 -16.67 -16.39 23.05
C GLY A 136 -18.09 -15.97 22.72
N HIS A 137 -19.04 -16.75 23.25
CA HIS A 137 -20.49 -16.53 23.26
C HIS A 137 -21.21 -16.78 21.93
N THR A 138 -21.74 -18.00 21.80
CA THR A 138 -22.84 -18.29 20.89
C THR A 138 -24.11 -17.62 21.41
N LEU A 139 -25.11 -17.42 20.54
CA LEU A 139 -26.45 -16.95 20.92
C LEU A 139 -27.06 -17.73 22.09
N GLU A 140 -26.66 -18.99 22.29
CA GLU A 140 -27.08 -19.82 23.42
C GLU A 140 -26.62 -19.29 24.78
N ASP A 141 -25.45 -18.65 24.87
CA ASP A 141 -24.97 -18.03 26.10
C ASP A 141 -25.77 -16.77 26.46
N PHE A 142 -26.27 -16.05 25.45
CA PHE A 142 -27.12 -14.87 25.63
C PHE A 142 -28.51 -15.25 26.18
N TYR A 143 -29.08 -16.38 25.74
CA TYR A 143 -30.35 -16.87 26.27
C TYR A 143 -30.22 -17.42 27.71
N LYS A 144 -29.06 -17.94 28.10
CA LYS A 144 -28.82 -18.37 29.49
C LYS A 144 -28.71 -17.18 30.45
N MET A 145 -28.06 -16.09 30.05
CA MET A 145 -27.94 -14.89 30.89
C MET A 145 -29.27 -14.18 31.15
N THR A 146 -30.22 -14.24 30.21
CA THR A 146 -31.55 -13.64 30.38
C THR A 146 -32.51 -14.52 31.20
N ALA A 147 -32.32 -15.84 31.19
CA ALA A 147 -33.05 -16.75 32.07
C ALA A 147 -32.68 -16.56 33.56
N ASP A 148 -31.42 -16.28 33.88
CA ASP A 148 -30.99 -16.10 35.27
C ASP A 148 -31.47 -14.77 35.90
N GLN A 149 -31.70 -13.72 35.11
CA GLN A 149 -32.20 -12.44 35.62
C GLN A 149 -33.71 -12.43 35.92
N SER A 150 -34.47 -13.43 35.46
CA SER A 150 -35.93 -13.49 35.68
C SER A 150 -36.34 -14.31 36.91
N SER A 151 -35.38 -14.83 37.69
CA SER A 151 -35.63 -15.75 38.82
C SER A 151 -35.23 -15.23 40.21
N SER A 152 -35.07 -13.91 40.41
CA SER A 152 -34.90 -13.33 41.75
C SER A 152 -36.23 -12.77 42.29
N PRO A 153 -36.89 -13.44 43.26
CA PRO A 153 -38.10 -12.93 43.88
C PRO A 153 -37.79 -11.86 44.95
N LYS A 154 -38.61 -10.80 44.95
CA LYS A 154 -38.69 -9.81 46.04
C LYS A 154 -38.90 -10.49 47.39
N THR A 155 -38.20 -10.04 48.44
CA THR A 155 -38.72 -10.14 49.80
C THR A 155 -38.12 -9.06 50.72
N HIS A 156 -39.06 -8.29 51.29
CA HIS A 156 -39.08 -7.41 52.46
C HIS A 156 -37.89 -6.51 52.81
#